data_AF-A0A1U9K6U0-F1
#
_entry.id   AF-A0A1U9K6U0-F1
#
_cell.length_a   1.000
_cell.length_b   1.000
_cell.length_c   1.000
_cell.angle_alpha   90.00
_cell.angle_beta   90.00
_cell.angle_gamma   90.00
#
_symmetry.space_group_name_H-M   'P 1'
#
loop_
_entity.id
_entity.type
_entity.pdbx_description
1 polymer ?
#
loop_
_entity_poly.entity_id
_entity_poly.type
_entity_poly.pdbx_seq_one_letter_code
_entity_poly.pdbx_strand_id
1 'polypeptide(L)'
;MAGLLIIVGYNVIIRDLGETTSLWWGWDGGEYRYHPLNVYRLVMLVPFSIWLLRRWRQLTPGHVSGWVFISVGMAYTLSSFLDFSTNDLVAGLTTEQWLGLALIVAGWGLQLLLPKKL
;
A
#
# COMPACT_ATOMS: atom_id res chain seq x y z
N MET A 1 -3.09 -14.22 2.17
CA MET A 1 -2.25 -14.34 0.94
C MET A 1 -3.02 -13.99 -0.32
N ALA A 2 -4.20 -14.60 -0.60
CA ALA A 2 -5.01 -14.26 -1.76
C ALA A 2 -5.30 -12.74 -1.88
N GLY A 3 -5.67 -12.08 -0.78
CA GLY A 3 -5.89 -10.62 -0.77
C GLY A 3 -4.68 -9.78 -1.18
N LEU A 4 -3.46 -10.12 -0.72
CA LEU A 4 -2.24 -9.42 -1.12
C LEU A 4 -1.96 -9.60 -2.63
N LEU A 5 -2.17 -10.81 -3.15
CA LEU A 5 -2.01 -11.10 -4.58
C LEU A 5 -3.04 -10.34 -5.43
N ILE A 6 -4.28 -10.22 -4.95
CA ILE A 6 -5.32 -9.42 -5.61
C ILE A 6 -4.90 -7.94 -5.64
N ILE A 7 -4.40 -7.40 -4.53
CA ILE A 7 -3.95 -5.99 -4.46
C ILE A 7 -2.76 -5.75 -5.39
N VAL A 8 -1.77 -6.64 -5.41
CA VAL A 8 -0.63 -6.56 -6.33
C VAL A 8 -1.12 -6.65 -7.78
N GLY A 9 -1.98 -7.62 -8.10
CA GLY A 9 -2.54 -7.78 -9.44
C GLY A 9 -3.34 -6.56 -9.91
N TYR A 10 -4.15 -5.98 -9.02
CA TYR A 10 -4.88 -4.74 -9.27
C TYR A 10 -3.93 -3.59 -9.66
N ASN A 11 -2.85 -3.40 -8.90
CA ASN A 11 -1.88 -2.34 -9.20
C ASN A 11 -1.06 -2.60 -10.47
N VAL A 12 -0.95 -3.84 -10.95
CA VAL A 12 -0.32 -4.14 -12.24
C VAL A 12 -1.25 -3.78 -13.41
N ILE A 13 -2.55 -4.07 -13.27
CA ILE A 13 -3.52 -3.95 -14.38
C ILE A 13 -4.04 -2.52 -14.52
N ILE A 14 -4.33 -1.85 -13.40
CA ILE A 14 -4.98 -0.55 -13.40
C ILE A 14 -3.95 0.57 -13.39
N ARG A 15 -4.07 1.47 -14.36
CA ARG A 15 -3.27 2.69 -14.45
C ARG A 15 -3.89 3.73 -13.51
N ASP A 16 -3.15 4.10 -12.46
CA ASP A 16 -3.59 5.06 -11.44
C ASP A 16 -2.66 6.28 -11.40
N LEU A 17 -3.13 7.38 -12.01
CA LEU A 17 -2.37 8.61 -12.22
C LEU A 17 -2.52 9.51 -10.98
N GLY A 18 -1.40 9.87 -10.35
CA GLY A 18 -1.37 10.89 -9.32
C GLY A 18 -1.19 12.28 -9.91
N GLU A 19 -0.82 13.25 -9.08
CA GLU A 19 -0.62 14.64 -9.47
C GLU A 19 0.42 14.83 -10.59
N THR A 20 0.34 15.97 -11.27
CA THR A 20 1.34 16.37 -12.26
C THR A 20 2.73 16.46 -11.63
N THR A 21 3.73 15.97 -12.35
CA THR A 21 5.10 15.85 -11.85
C THR A 21 6.11 16.25 -12.91
N SER A 22 7.25 16.79 -12.47
CA SER A 22 8.41 17.07 -13.32
C SER A 22 9.37 15.89 -13.45
N LEU A 23 9.14 14.80 -12.70
CA LEU A 23 10.02 13.62 -12.68
C LEU A 23 10.11 12.98 -14.06
N TRP A 24 11.31 12.59 -14.49
CA TRP A 24 11.51 12.04 -15.84
C TRP A 24 10.87 10.65 -16.07
N TRP A 25 10.66 9.88 -15.00
CA TRP A 25 10.01 8.56 -15.02
C TRP A 25 8.50 8.60 -14.76
N GLY A 26 7.90 9.79 -14.66
CA GLY A 26 6.46 9.91 -14.56
C GLY A 26 5.77 9.42 -15.82
N TRP A 27 4.48 9.14 -15.71
CA TRP A 27 3.68 8.68 -16.84
C TRP A 27 3.29 9.81 -17.76
N ASP A 28 3.62 9.66 -19.04
CA ASP A 28 3.23 10.60 -20.07
C ASP A 28 1.71 10.55 -20.31
N GLY A 29 1.09 11.73 -20.27
CA GLY A 29 -0.31 11.98 -20.55
C GLY A 29 -0.51 13.01 -21.67
N GLY A 30 0.50 13.26 -22.50
CA GLY A 30 0.45 14.20 -23.61
C GLY A 30 1.09 15.53 -23.25
N GLU A 31 0.31 16.47 -22.72
CA GLU A 31 0.83 17.79 -22.32
C GLU A 31 1.52 17.78 -20.95
N TYR A 32 1.10 16.86 -20.08
CA TYR A 32 1.57 16.74 -18.71
C TYR A 32 2.08 15.33 -18.42
N ARG A 33 2.94 15.26 -17.41
CA ARG A 33 3.44 14.01 -16.87
C ARG A 33 2.91 13.82 -15.45
N TYR A 34 2.55 12.60 -15.08
CA TYR A 34 1.87 12.29 -13.82
C TYR A 34 2.65 11.28 -12.97
N HIS A 35 2.45 11.33 -11.66
CA HIS A 35 2.99 10.34 -10.74
C HIS A 35 2.39 8.94 -11.01
N PRO A 36 3.19 7.89 -11.30
CA PRO A 36 2.70 6.53 -11.45
C PRO A 36 2.45 5.88 -10.09
N LEU A 37 1.30 6.15 -9.47
CA LEU A 37 1.00 5.74 -8.09
C LEU A 37 1.06 4.23 -7.89
N ASN A 38 0.51 3.49 -8.85
CA ASN A 38 0.55 2.03 -8.84
C ASN A 38 1.99 1.49 -8.89
N VAL A 39 2.92 2.12 -9.61
CA VAL A 39 4.33 1.74 -9.66
C VAL A 39 4.96 1.95 -8.30
N TYR A 40 4.67 3.07 -7.64
CA TYR A 40 5.15 3.32 -6.28
C TYR A 40 4.62 2.27 -5.29
N ARG A 41 3.32 1.96 -5.35
CA ARG A 41 2.71 0.90 -4.54
C ARG A 41 3.34 -0.46 -4.83
N LEU A 42 3.60 -0.81 -6.10
CA LEU A 42 4.26 -2.06 -6.47
C LEU A 42 5.70 -2.13 -5.96
N VAL A 43 6.46 -1.05 -6.05
CA VAL A 43 7.83 -0.96 -5.51
C VAL A 43 7.85 -1.23 -4.01
N MET A 44 6.81 -0.84 -3.27
CA MET A 44 6.67 -1.14 -1.85
C MET A 44 6.14 -2.57 -1.59
N LEU A 45 5.09 -2.98 -2.30
CA LEU A 45 4.37 -4.23 -2.02
C LEU A 45 5.08 -5.47 -2.56
N VAL A 46 5.79 -5.40 -3.69
CA VAL A 46 6.43 -6.58 -4.30
C VAL A 46 7.59 -7.10 -3.44
N PRO A 47 8.56 -6.29 -2.98
CA PRO A 47 9.62 -6.78 -2.10
C PRO A 47 9.07 -7.36 -0.80
N PHE A 48 8.04 -6.73 -0.24
CA PHE A 48 7.36 -7.21 0.95
C PHE A 48 6.65 -8.55 0.72
N SER A 49 5.95 -8.69 -0.41
CA SER A 49 5.30 -9.93 -0.80
C SER A 49 6.31 -11.07 -0.95
N ILE A 50 7.45 -10.81 -1.57
CA ILE A 50 8.54 -11.79 -1.71
C ILE A 50 9.10 -12.19 -0.34
N TRP A 51 9.34 -11.22 0.54
CA TRP A 51 9.80 -11.49 1.91
C TRP A 51 8.80 -12.34 2.69
N LEU A 52 7.51 -11.99 2.63
CA LEU A 52 6.44 -12.70 3.31
C LEU A 52 6.28 -14.12 2.76
N LEU A 53 6.39 -14.31 1.44
CA LEU A 53 6.40 -15.63 0.79
C LEU A 53 7.60 -16.49 1.16
N ARG A 54 8.73 -15.91 1.60
CA ARG A 54 9.85 -16.69 2.13
C ARG A 54 9.61 -17.14 3.57
N ARG A 55 8.79 -16.41 4.34
CA ARG A 55 8.57 -16.65 5.77
C ARG A 55 7.19 -17.18 6.13
N TRP A 56 6.26 -17.29 5.18
CA TRP A 56 4.85 -17.61 5.47
C TRP A 56 4.65 -18.91 6.25
N ARG A 57 5.49 -19.93 6.04
CA ARG A 57 5.43 -21.21 6.79
C ARG A 57 5.82 -21.07 8.26
N GLN A 58 6.66 -20.08 8.57
CA GLN A 58 7.14 -19.77 9.92
C GLN A 58 6.17 -18.88 10.69
N LEU A 59 5.29 -18.16 9.99
CA LEU A 59 4.31 -17.24 10.58
C LEU A 59 2.97 -17.93 10.81
N THR A 60 2.26 -17.53 11.86
CA THR A 60 0.85 -17.94 12.03
C THR A 60 -0.03 -17.09 11.09
N PRO A 61 -1.21 -17.60 10.67
CA PRO A 61 -2.06 -16.89 9.72
C PRO A 61 -2.39 -15.44 10.14
N GLY A 62 -2.62 -15.19 11.44
CA GLY A 62 -2.90 -13.85 11.90
C GLY A 62 -1.68 -12.91 11.88
N HIS A 63 -0.46 -13.41 12.09
CA HIS A 63 0.76 -12.61 11.86
C HIS A 63 0.95 -12.28 10.38
N VAL A 64 0.62 -13.23 9.48
CA VAL A 64 0.63 -12.96 8.04
C VAL A 64 -0.36 -11.84 7.71
N SER A 65 -1.58 -11.91 8.21
CA SER A 65 -2.60 -10.86 8.01
C SER A 65 -2.17 -9.51 8.57
N GLY A 66 -1.58 -9.47 9.77
CA GLY A 66 -1.09 -8.23 10.36
C GLY A 66 0.01 -7.57 9.52
N TRP A 67 0.94 -8.37 9.00
CA TRP A 67 1.99 -7.90 8.11
C TRP A 67 1.43 -7.37 6.78
N VAL A 68 0.44 -8.06 6.21
CA VAL A 68 -0.28 -7.58 5.02
C VAL A 68 -0.94 -6.22 5.29
N PHE A 69 -1.69 -6.09 6.39
CA PHE A 69 -2.37 -4.83 6.73
C PHE A 69 -1.40 -3.66 6.92
N ILE A 70 -0.28 -3.87 7.63
CA ILE A 70 0.76 -2.85 7.79
C ILE A 70 1.31 -2.45 6.41
N SER A 71 1.70 -3.42 5.59
CA SER A 71 2.32 -3.13 4.29
C SER A 71 1.39 -2.41 3.31
N VAL A 72 0.12 -2.84 3.24
CA VAL A 72 -0.90 -2.24 2.38
C VAL A 72 -1.23 -0.83 2.88
N GLY A 73 -1.45 -0.67 4.19
CA GLY A 73 -1.70 0.64 4.79
C GLY A 73 -0.56 1.62 4.52
N MET A 74 0.70 1.20 4.71
CA MET A 74 1.87 2.04 4.41
C MET A 74 1.94 2.40 2.93
N ALA A 75 1.76 1.44 2.01
CA ALA A 75 1.83 1.69 0.58
C ALA A 75 0.77 2.70 0.13
N TYR A 76 -0.47 2.54 0.60
CA TYR A 76 -1.57 3.45 0.29
C TYR A 76 -1.37 4.84 0.89
N THR A 77 -1.08 4.93 2.20
CA THR A 77 -0.85 6.23 2.88
C THR A 77 0.31 7.00 2.26
N LEU A 78 1.42 6.35 1.93
CA LEU A 78 2.56 7.05 1.32
C LEU A 78 2.26 7.48 -0.11
N SER A 79 1.59 6.63 -0.89
CA SER A 79 1.22 6.98 -2.27
C SER A 79 0.17 8.09 -2.34
N SER A 80 -0.71 8.23 -1.33
CA SER A 80 -1.80 9.20 -1.37
C SER A 80 -1.33 10.66 -1.27
N PHE A 81 -0.10 10.91 -0.80
CA PHE A 81 0.50 12.25 -0.84
C PHE A 81 0.86 12.72 -2.25
N LEU A 82 0.89 11.80 -3.21
CA LEU A 82 1.19 12.08 -4.61
C LEU A 82 -0.07 11.97 -5.48
N ASP A 83 -1.22 11.72 -4.86
CA ASP A 83 -2.51 11.55 -5.53
C ASP A 83 -3.19 12.90 -5.70
N PHE A 84 -4.04 13.03 -6.72
CA PHE A 84 -4.89 14.20 -6.94
C PHE A 84 -5.95 14.28 -5.84
N SER A 85 -5.58 14.77 -4.65
CA SER A 85 -6.53 14.85 -3.55
C SER A 85 -7.38 16.11 -3.67
N THR A 86 -8.59 15.98 -4.21
CA THR A 86 -9.70 16.93 -4.01
C THR A 86 -10.61 16.52 -2.86
N ASN A 87 -10.22 15.53 -2.05
CA ASN A 87 -11.09 14.88 -1.09
C ASN A 87 -11.16 15.61 0.26
N ASP A 88 -12.32 15.46 0.93
CA ASP A 88 -12.64 16.07 2.21
C ASP A 88 -11.58 15.75 3.27
N LEU A 89 -10.90 16.81 3.73
CA LEU A 89 -9.92 16.72 4.80
C LEU A 89 -10.66 16.57 6.13
N VAL A 90 -10.45 15.46 6.82
CA VAL A 90 -10.91 15.26 8.21
C VAL A 90 -9.69 15.33 9.12
N ALA A 91 -9.65 16.34 9.99
CA ALA A 91 -8.51 16.61 10.88
C ALA A 91 -7.15 16.72 10.14
N GLY A 92 -7.16 17.27 8.92
CA GLY A 92 -5.95 17.52 8.13
C GLY A 92 -5.42 16.33 7.33
N LEU A 93 -6.15 15.20 7.29
CA LEU A 93 -5.82 14.03 6.48
C LEU A 93 -6.97 13.68 5.53
N THR A 94 -6.63 13.11 4.38
CA THR A 94 -7.63 12.58 3.43
C THR A 94 -8.24 11.28 3.94
N THR A 95 -9.40 10.92 3.40
CA THR A 95 -10.05 9.63 3.70
C THR A 95 -9.13 8.43 3.40
N GLU A 96 -8.35 8.47 2.32
CA GLU A 96 -7.40 7.40 1.99
C GLU A 96 -6.28 7.29 3.03
N GLN A 97 -5.77 8.42 3.51
CA GLN A 97 -4.75 8.46 4.55
C GLN A 97 -5.28 7.86 5.86
N TRP A 98 -6.51 8.20 6.25
CA TRP A 98 -7.18 7.61 7.40
C TRP A 98 -7.38 6.10 7.27
N LEU A 99 -7.81 5.63 6.10
CA LEU A 99 -7.96 4.19 5.83
C LEU A 99 -6.61 3.47 5.93
N GLY A 100 -5.55 4.04 5.36
CA GLY A 100 -4.22 3.47 5.45
C GLY A 100 -3.69 3.42 6.89
N LEU A 101 -3.90 4.48 7.69
CA LEU A 101 -3.58 4.50 9.11
C LEU A 101 -4.37 3.44 9.90
N ALA A 102 -5.67 3.31 9.64
CA ALA A 102 -6.50 2.30 10.28
C ALA A 102 -6.00 0.87 10.01
N LEU A 103 -5.58 0.60 8.76
CA LEU A 103 -4.96 -0.68 8.40
C LEU A 103 -3.64 -0.90 9.13
N ILE A 104 -2.78 0.11 9.22
CA ILE A 104 -1.50 0.01 9.96
C ILE A 104 -1.77 -0.33 11.43
N VAL A 105 -2.69 0.39 12.08
CA VAL A 105 -3.04 0.18 13.49
C VAL A 105 -3.64 -1.21 13.70
N ALA A 106 -4.58 -1.63 12.86
CA ALA A 106 -5.17 -2.98 12.92
C ALA A 106 -4.11 -4.07 12.74
N GLY A 107 -3.21 -3.89 11.76
CA GLY A 107 -2.15 -4.83 11.49
C GLY A 107 -1.12 -4.92 12.62
N TRP A 108 -0.77 -3.79 13.22
CA TRP A 108 0.09 -3.73 14.40
C TRP A 108 -0.55 -4.39 15.61
N GLY A 109 -1.84 -4.15 15.85
CA GLY A 109 -2.62 -4.84 16.88
C GLY A 109 -2.57 -6.36 16.74
N LEU A 110 -2.70 -6.87 15.50
CA LEU A 110 -2.56 -8.31 15.23
C LEU A 110 -1.16 -8.83 15.56
N GLN A 111 -0.09 -8.07 15.31
CA GLN A 111 1.28 -8.49 15.67
C GLN A 111 1.49 -8.54 17.19
N LEU A 112 0.81 -7.68 17.96
CA LEU A 112 0.95 -7.61 19.41
C LEU A 112 0.13 -8.67 20.13
N LEU A 113 -1.10 -8.90 19.67
CA LEU A 113 -2.08 -9.73 20.38
C LEU A 113 -1.95 -11.22 20.09
N LEU A 114 -1.30 -11.59 18.98
CA LEU A 114 -1.21 -12.98 18.58
C LEU A 114 0.06 -13.65 19.13
N PRO A 115 -0.04 -14.89 19.63
CA PRO A 115 1.12 -15.62 20.11
C PRO A 115 2.09 -15.91 18.96
N LYS A 116 3.37 -15.65 19.20
CA LYS A 116 4.45 -15.98 18.25
C LYS A 116 4.58 -17.50 18.16
N LYS A 117 4.81 -18.00 16.94
CA LYS A 117 5.18 -19.40 16.74
C LYS A 117 6.58 -19.57 17.34
N LEU A 118 6.70 -20.41 18.38
CA LEU A 118 7.99 -20.86 18.94
C LEU A 118 8.74 -21.70 17.90
#